data_AF-A0A7S7T3P9-F1
#
_entry.id   AF-A0A7S7T3P9-F1
#
_cell.length_a   1.000
_cell.length_b   1.000
_cell.length_c   1.000
_cell.angle_alpha   90.00
_cell.angle_beta   90.00
_cell.angle_gamma   90.00
#
_symmetry.space_group_name_H-M   'P 1'
#
loop_
_entity.id
_entity.type
_entity.pdbx_description
1 polymer ?
#
loop_
_entity_poly.entity_id
_entity_poly.type
_entity_poly.pdbx_seq_one_letter_code
_entity_poly.pdbx_strand_id
1 'polypeptide(L)' 'MPKKRRGRPATGKDPQVVVRMPSNLISEVDAWSAANGTVRSEAIRRLVEIGLKAKRP' A
#
# COMPACT_ATOMS: atom_id res chain seq x y z
N MET A 1 -6.60 -39.41 7.65
CA MET A 1 -6.44 -37.98 8.03
C MET A 1 -6.88 -37.10 6.86
N PRO A 2 -7.89 -36.22 6.99
CA PRO A 2 -8.32 -35.35 5.89
C PRO A 2 -7.21 -34.37 5.52
N LYS A 3 -6.83 -34.32 4.23
CA LYS A 3 -5.78 -33.44 3.70
C LYS A 3 -6.27 -31.99 3.76
N LYS A 4 -5.57 -31.12 4.51
CA LYS A 4 -5.92 -29.69 4.62
C LYS A 4 -6.09 -29.10 3.22
N ARG A 5 -7.28 -28.55 2.92
CA ARG A 5 -7.54 -27.84 1.66
C ARG A 5 -6.52 -26.70 1.58
N ARG A 6 -5.67 -26.69 0.55
CA ARG A 6 -4.76 -25.56 0.29
C ARG A 6 -5.65 -24.32 0.22
N GLY A 7 -5.40 -23.36 1.10
CA GLY A 7 -6.17 -22.11 1.17
C GLY A 7 -6.12 -21.36 -0.15
N ARG A 8 -6.82 -20.22 -0.22
CA ARG A 8 -6.79 -19.33 -1.40
C ARG A 8 -5.32 -19.12 -1.83
N PRO A 9 -5.01 -19.24 -3.14
CA PRO A 9 -3.68 -18.94 -3.66
C PRO A 9 -3.18 -17.61 -3.11
N ALA A 10 -1.88 -17.50 -2.83
CA ALA A 10 -1.29 -16.24 -2.38
C ALA A 10 -1.60 -15.14 -3.41
N THR A 11 -2.52 -14.24 -3.06
CA THR A 11 -2.84 -13.07 -3.86
C THR A 11 -1.84 -11.96 -3.49
N GLY A 12 -0.99 -11.58 -4.44
CA GLY A 12 0.01 -10.53 -4.29
C GLY A 12 1.44 -11.05 -4.43
N LYS A 13 2.31 -10.29 -5.13
CA LYS A 13 3.76 -10.54 -5.15
C LYS A 13 4.40 -10.11 -3.83
N ASP A 14 3.92 -9.00 -3.27
CA ASP A 14 4.43 -8.41 -2.04
C ASP A 14 3.47 -8.70 -0.86
N PRO A 15 3.99 -8.80 0.38
CA PRO A 15 3.18 -9.01 1.56
C PRO A 15 2.24 -7.81 1.82
N GLN A 16 1.08 -8.08 2.40
CA GLN A 16 0.14 -7.04 2.83
C GLN A 16 0.64 -6.38 4.12
N VAL A 17 0.74 -5.04 4.11
CA VAL A 17 1.06 -4.24 5.29
C VAL A 17 -0.20 -3.48 5.72
N VAL A 18 -0.64 -3.66 6.97
CA VAL A 18 -1.80 -2.97 7.55
C VAL A 18 -1.30 -1.95 8.56
N VAL A 19 -1.68 -0.68 8.37
CA VAL A 19 -1.32 0.44 9.25
C VAL A 19 -2.58 1.21 9.61
N ARG A 20 -2.64 1.74 10.84
CA ARG A 20 -3.68 2.71 11.25
C ARG A 20 -3.19 4.10 10.85
N MET A 21 -3.81 4.67 9.82
CA MET A 21 -3.56 6.03 9.37
C MET A 21 -4.70 6.95 9.83
N PRO A 22 -4.41 8.17 10.31
CA PRO A 22 -5.44 9.13 10.62
C PRO A 22 -6.16 9.59 9.34
N SER A 23 -7.43 10.01 9.47
CA SER A 23 -8.33 10.28 8.34
C SER A 23 -7.87 11.41 7.42
N ASN A 24 -7.20 12.42 7.98
CA ASN A 24 -6.58 13.50 7.21
C ASN A 24 -5.49 12.98 6.27
N LEU A 25 -4.60 12.11 6.77
CA LEU A 25 -3.52 11.53 5.95
C LEU A 25 -4.08 10.66 4.83
N ILE A 26 -5.15 9.90 5.10
CA ILE A 26 -5.84 9.11 4.07
C ILE A 26 -6.39 10.05 2.97
N SER A 27 -6.99 11.17 3.37
CA SER A 27 -7.56 12.14 2.43
C SER A 27 -6.50 12.81 1.56
N GLU A 28 -5.34 13.13 2.12
CA GLU A 28 -4.20 13.67 1.38
C GLU A 28 -3.65 12.67 0.36
N VAL A 29 -3.52 11.40 0.76
CA VAL A 29 -3.10 10.33 -0.15
C VAL A 29 -4.11 10.15 -1.30
N ASP A 30 -5.41 10.22 -1.01
CA ASP A 30 -6.45 10.11 -2.03
C ASP A 30 -6.42 11.29 -3.01
N ALA A 31 -6.23 12.51 -2.52
CA ALA A 31 -6.07 13.69 -3.37
C ALA A 31 -4.83 13.57 -4.27
N TRP A 32 -3.70 13.12 -3.71
CA TRP A 32 -2.49 12.87 -4.49
C TRP A 32 -2.70 11.76 -5.53
N SER A 33 -3.40 10.68 -5.14
CA SER A 33 -3.75 9.56 -6.03
C SER A 33 -4.54 10.04 -7.25
N ALA A 34 -5.56 10.87 -7.02
CA ALA A 34 -6.39 11.46 -8.05
C ALA A 34 -5.59 12.37 -8.99
N ALA A 35 -4.75 13.25 -8.42
CA ALA A 35 -3.90 14.15 -9.21
C ALA A 35 -2.90 13.41 -10.11
N ASN A 36 -2.44 12.22 -9.69
CA ASN A 36 -1.46 11.43 -10.41
C ASN A 36 -2.07 10.29 -11.25
N GLY A 37 -3.40 10.16 -11.28
CA GLY A 37 -4.09 9.09 -12.02
C GLY A 37 -3.76 7.67 -11.55
N THR A 38 -3.42 7.52 -10.27
CA THR A 38 -3.02 6.23 -9.67
C THR A 38 -4.10 5.69 -8.75
N VAL A 39 -4.02 4.40 -8.42
CA VAL A 39 -4.82 3.79 -7.35
C VAL A 39 -4.17 4.05 -5.98
N ARG A 40 -4.97 4.14 -4.92
CA ARG A 40 -4.50 4.43 -3.55
C ARG A 40 -3.28 3.60 -3.12
N SER A 41 -3.27 2.29 -3.42
CA SER A 41 -2.15 1.43 -3.03
C SER A 41 -0.85 1.78 -3.76
N GLU A 42 -0.94 2.25 -5.00
CA GLU A 42 0.21 2.70 -5.78
C GLU A 42 0.67 4.09 -5.32
N ALA A 43 -0.27 5.00 -5.03
CA ALA A 43 0.03 6.30 -4.44
C ALA A 43 0.83 6.17 -3.14
N ILE A 44 0.39 5.29 -2.23
CA ILE A 44 1.12 5.02 -0.98
C ILE A 44 2.54 4.53 -1.25
N ARG A 45 2.73 3.57 -2.18
CA ARG A 45 4.08 3.05 -2.52
C ARG A 45 4.99 4.16 -3.03
N ARG A 46 4.52 4.97 -3.98
CA ARG A 46 5.30 6.08 -4.57
C ARG A 46 5.64 7.14 -3.53
N LEU A 47 4.68 7.54 -2.69
CA LEU A 47 4.89 8.53 -1.63
C LEU A 47 5.94 8.04 -0.61
N VAL A 48 5.89 6.75 -0.23
CA VAL A 48 6.91 6.15 0.65
C VAL A 48 8.29 6.15 -0.01
N GLU A 49 8.40 5.75 -1.27
CA GLU A 49 9.68 5.79 -2.00
C GLU A 49 10.26 7.20 -2.09
N ILE A 50 9.42 8.20 -2.38
CA ILE A 50 9.82 9.62 -2.41
C ILE A 50 10.35 10.05 -1.05
N GLY A 51 9.61 9.73 0.02
CA GLY A 51 10.02 10.04 1.40
C GLY A 51 11.34 9.38 1.79
N LEU A 52 11.57 8.13 1.39
CA LEU A 52 12.82 7.41 1.65
C LEU A 52 14.00 7.97 0.84
N LYS A 53 13.78 8.40 -0.41
CA LYS A 53 14.81 9.03 -1.25
C LYS A 53 15.20 10.42 -0.73
N ALA A 54 14.22 11.20 -0.26
CA ALA A 54 14.44 12.54 0.29
C ALA A 54 15.24 12.52 1.59
N LYS A 55 15.16 11.44 2.37
CA LYS A 55 15.78 11.30 3.68
C LYS A 55 17.14 10.58 3.67
N ARG A 56 17.84 10.57 2.52
CA ARG A 56 19.24 10.12 2.50
C ARG A 56 20.07 11.11 3.33
N PRO A 57 20.75 10.66 4.41
CA PRO A 57 21.78 11.47 5.07
C PRO A 57 22.95 11.73 4.13
#